data_AF-A0A954J4B6-F1
#
_entry.id   AF-A0A954J4B6-F1
#
_cell.length_a   1.000
_cell.length_b   1.000
_cell.length_c   1.000
_cell.angle_alpha   90.00
_cell.angle_beta   90.00
_cell.angle_gamma   90.00
#
_symmetry.space_group_name_H-M   'P 1'
#
loop_
_entity.id
_entity.type
_entity.pdbx_description
1 polymer ?
#
loop_
_entity_poly.entity_id
_entity_poly.type
_entity_poly.pdbx_seq_one_letter_code
_entity_poly.pdbx_strand_id
1 'polypeptide(L)'
;MSSPRPRLVRVTALIACAALLCACGPDTRSAFPADTVYVMDGEPITSVEIDTYAEPLAEIGPSFTVAHRRRVVLTEVLIPRARSRMLHAAEREAALERLDARWKAVVAGSAEPSAVPVGNWSTIGMVTWLALRDCAVGEWTEVFEGPGAVAQAQLVSRDGDEVASREVFECRLIWEEYAPGFSTDPAIFGGKLEVVADDAETWRDVLPTRWLYELEGSKR
;
A
#
# COMPACT_ATOMS: atom_id res chain seq x y z
N MET A 1 -34.96 -65.07 -48.81
CA MET A 1 -35.92 -63.99 -48.48
C MET A 1 -35.17 -62.93 -47.70
N SER A 2 -34.98 -61.78 -48.32
CA SER A 2 -34.21 -60.64 -47.79
C SER A 2 -34.86 -60.03 -46.55
N SER A 3 -34.05 -59.70 -45.55
CA SER A 3 -34.42 -58.75 -44.50
C SER A 3 -33.30 -57.70 -44.33
N PRO A 4 -33.65 -56.42 -44.08
CA PRO A 4 -32.82 -55.27 -44.42
C PRO A 4 -31.93 -54.79 -43.27
N ARG A 5 -30.80 -54.16 -43.64
CA ARG A 5 -29.84 -53.53 -42.74
C ARG A 5 -30.38 -52.21 -42.15
N PRO A 6 -30.11 -51.89 -40.87
CA PRO A 6 -30.45 -50.60 -40.28
C PRO A 6 -29.51 -49.47 -40.78
N ARG A 7 -30.11 -48.29 -40.95
CA ARG A 7 -29.52 -47.08 -41.52
C ARG A 7 -28.65 -46.34 -40.49
N LEU A 8 -27.45 -45.96 -40.91
CA LEU A 8 -26.57 -44.99 -40.25
C LEU A 8 -27.21 -43.60 -40.29
N VAL A 9 -27.50 -43.03 -39.12
CA VAL A 9 -27.87 -41.61 -38.97
C VAL A 9 -26.57 -40.80 -38.89
N ARG A 10 -26.33 -39.99 -39.92
CA ARG A 10 -25.28 -38.97 -39.95
C ARG A 10 -25.75 -37.77 -39.12
N VAL A 11 -25.05 -37.47 -38.03
CA VAL A 11 -25.20 -36.19 -37.33
C VAL A 11 -24.18 -35.24 -37.95
N THR A 12 -24.66 -34.18 -38.60
CA THR A 12 -23.84 -33.12 -39.16
C THR A 12 -24.50 -31.78 -38.82
N ALA A 13 -23.64 -30.85 -38.39
CA ALA A 13 -23.82 -29.40 -38.32
C ALA A 13 -24.63 -28.82 -37.14
N LEU A 14 -23.89 -28.16 -36.24
CA LEU A 14 -24.21 -26.82 -35.72
C LEU A 14 -22.99 -26.26 -34.96
N ILE A 15 -21.94 -25.83 -35.70
CA ILE A 15 -20.92 -24.92 -35.16
C ILE A 15 -21.48 -23.51 -35.37
N ALA A 16 -22.27 -23.10 -34.38
CA ALA A 16 -22.87 -21.78 -34.31
C ALA A 16 -21.85 -20.76 -33.82
N CYS A 17 -21.70 -19.68 -34.59
CA CYS A 17 -21.49 -18.29 -34.16
C CYS A 17 -21.06 -18.08 -32.69
N ALA A 18 -19.76 -18.19 -32.41
CA ALA A 18 -19.15 -17.78 -31.14
C ALA A 18 -17.93 -16.86 -31.36
N ALA A 19 -18.05 -15.88 -32.26
CA ALA A 19 -16.95 -14.96 -32.61
C ALA A 19 -17.30 -13.46 -32.43
N LEU A 20 -18.39 -13.12 -31.74
CA LEU A 20 -18.84 -11.73 -31.55
C LEU A 20 -19.30 -11.43 -30.11
N LEU A 21 -18.83 -12.19 -29.11
CA LEU A 21 -19.00 -11.80 -27.71
C LEU A 21 -17.83 -10.90 -27.30
N CYS A 22 -18.15 -9.61 -27.22
CA CYS A 22 -17.63 -8.68 -26.22
C CYS A 22 -16.13 -8.37 -26.24
N ALA A 23 -15.73 -7.53 -27.19
CA ALA A 23 -14.61 -6.61 -27.02
C ALA A 23 -14.98 -5.38 -26.15
N CYS A 24 -15.87 -5.56 -25.17
CA CYS A 24 -15.98 -4.65 -24.02
C CYS A 24 -15.07 -5.23 -22.95
N GLY A 25 -13.77 -4.95 -23.05
CA GLY A 25 -12.90 -5.14 -21.89
C GLY A 25 -13.52 -4.36 -20.73
N PRO A 26 -13.67 -4.95 -19.54
CA PRO A 26 -14.16 -4.20 -18.39
C PRO A 26 -13.30 -2.94 -18.27
N ASP A 27 -13.94 -1.78 -18.19
CA ASP A 27 -13.24 -0.52 -17.93
C ASP A 27 -12.60 -0.67 -16.56
N THR A 28 -11.30 -1.01 -16.54
CA THR A 28 -10.56 -1.33 -15.33
C THR A 28 -10.53 -0.14 -14.37
N ARG A 29 -10.82 1.07 -14.87
CA ARG A 29 -11.02 2.27 -14.04
C ARG A 29 -12.21 2.16 -13.09
N SER A 30 -13.25 1.41 -13.46
CA SER A 30 -14.42 1.21 -12.58
C SER A 30 -14.12 0.34 -11.36
N ALA A 31 -12.97 -0.35 -11.33
CA ALA A 31 -12.62 -1.26 -10.24
C ALA A 31 -11.94 -0.56 -9.05
N PHE A 32 -11.51 0.69 -9.21
CA PHE A 32 -10.72 1.40 -8.19
C PHE A 32 -11.50 2.56 -7.54
N PRO A 33 -11.14 2.96 -6.31
CA PRO A 33 -11.68 4.16 -5.68
C PRO A 33 -11.55 5.40 -6.58
N ALA A 34 -12.53 6.31 -6.53
CA ALA A 34 -12.57 7.50 -7.37
C ALA A 34 -11.39 8.47 -7.18
N ASP A 35 -10.72 8.39 -6.03
CA ASP A 35 -9.55 9.19 -5.66
C ASP A 35 -8.21 8.48 -5.97
N THR A 36 -8.24 7.35 -6.67
CA THR A 36 -7.04 6.59 -7.07
C THR A 36 -6.21 7.38 -8.07
N VAL A 37 -4.95 7.58 -7.75
CA VAL A 37 -4.00 8.30 -8.60
C VAL A 37 -3.09 7.35 -9.35
N TYR A 38 -2.56 6.36 -8.63
CA TYR A 38 -1.66 5.35 -9.16
C TYR A 38 -2.19 3.96 -8.92
N VAL A 39 -1.80 3.03 -9.79
CA VAL A 39 -2.00 1.59 -9.59
C VAL A 39 -0.64 0.91 -9.69
N MET A 40 -0.20 0.26 -8.62
CA MET A 40 1.04 -0.50 -8.55
C MET A 40 0.72 -1.99 -8.63
N ASP A 41 0.96 -2.62 -9.77
CA ASP A 41 0.66 -4.04 -10.02
C ASP A 41 -0.77 -4.46 -9.57
N GLY A 42 -1.75 -3.57 -9.74
CA GLY A 42 -3.15 -3.79 -9.35
C GLY A 42 -3.54 -3.23 -7.98
N GLU A 43 -2.58 -2.77 -7.17
CA GLU A 43 -2.86 -2.12 -5.88
C GLU A 43 -3.05 -0.60 -6.05
N PRO A 44 -4.20 -0.04 -5.63
CA PRO A 44 -4.47 1.38 -5.76
C PRO A 44 -3.68 2.20 -4.73
N ILE A 45 -3.18 3.36 -5.15
CA ILE A 45 -2.62 4.40 -4.29
C ILE A 45 -3.45 5.66 -4.54
N THR A 46 -4.08 6.19 -3.49
CA THR A 46 -5.02 7.31 -3.62
C THR A 46 -4.39 8.65 -3.30
N SER A 47 -4.98 9.72 -3.82
CA SER A 47 -4.58 11.10 -3.52
C SER A 47 -4.70 11.42 -2.03
N VAL A 48 -5.79 10.97 -1.39
CA VAL A 48 -6.03 11.14 0.06
C VAL A 48 -4.94 10.46 0.88
N GLU A 49 -4.55 9.24 0.50
CA GLU A 49 -3.47 8.52 1.17
C GLU A 49 -2.15 9.28 1.01
N ILE A 50 -1.80 9.73 -0.20
CA ILE A 50 -0.60 10.55 -0.46
C ILE A 50 -0.57 11.79 0.42
N ASP A 51 -1.67 12.54 0.48
CA ASP A 51 -1.73 13.81 1.20
C ASP A 51 -1.69 13.62 2.72
N THR A 52 -2.32 12.57 3.25
CA THR A 52 -2.23 12.18 4.67
C THR A 52 -0.78 12.07 5.16
N TYR A 53 0.11 11.49 4.34
CA TYR A 53 1.53 11.38 4.69
C TYR A 53 2.34 12.63 4.32
N ALA A 54 1.96 13.35 3.27
CA ALA A 54 2.74 14.46 2.72
C ALA A 54 2.51 15.80 3.42
N GLU A 55 1.32 16.02 3.99
CA GLU A 55 0.97 17.25 4.71
C GLU A 55 1.83 17.47 5.95
N PRO A 56 2.01 16.49 6.86
CA PRO A 56 2.84 16.66 8.06
C PRO A 56 4.31 16.94 7.76
N LEU A 57 4.81 16.48 6.61
CA LEU A 57 6.17 16.78 6.15
C LEU A 57 6.36 18.29 5.87
N ALA A 58 5.28 19.07 5.68
CA ALA A 58 5.36 20.52 5.54
C ALA A 58 5.81 21.20 6.84
N GLU A 59 5.44 20.64 7.98
CA GLU A 59 5.84 21.15 9.30
C GLU A 59 7.30 20.78 9.64
N ILE A 60 7.78 19.65 9.12
CA ILE A 60 9.18 19.24 9.27
C ILE A 60 10.10 20.05 8.35
N GLY A 61 9.68 20.27 7.10
CA GLY A 61 10.46 20.94 6.07
C GLY A 61 9.63 21.93 5.26
N PRO A 62 9.37 23.14 5.80
CA PRO A 62 8.47 24.12 5.18
C PRO A 62 9.01 24.69 3.86
N SER A 63 10.33 24.60 3.62
CA SER A 63 10.96 25.01 2.37
C SER A 63 10.71 24.05 1.21
N PHE A 64 10.25 22.82 1.46
CA PHE A 64 9.95 21.86 0.40
C PHE A 64 8.65 22.21 -0.32
N THR A 65 8.58 21.90 -1.61
CA THR A 65 7.33 22.04 -2.36
C THR A 65 6.38 20.89 -2.04
N VAL A 66 5.08 21.06 -2.27
CA VAL A 66 4.08 19.98 -2.14
C VAL A 66 4.47 18.79 -3.00
N ALA A 67 4.85 19.02 -4.26
CA ALA A 67 5.28 17.97 -5.18
C ALA A 67 6.49 17.17 -4.65
N HIS A 68 7.46 17.85 -4.02
CA HIS A 68 8.61 17.19 -3.41
C HIS A 68 8.18 16.27 -2.25
N ARG A 69 7.33 16.76 -1.34
CA ARG A 69 6.87 15.96 -0.19
C ARG A 69 6.06 14.74 -0.63
N ARG A 70 5.14 14.90 -1.58
CA ARG A 70 4.38 13.78 -2.16
C ARG A 70 5.31 12.75 -2.81
N ARG A 71 6.36 13.18 -3.52
CA ARG A 71 7.36 12.28 -4.12
C ARG A 71 8.12 11.47 -3.06
N VAL A 72 8.52 12.11 -1.96
CA VAL A 72 9.18 11.44 -0.83
C VAL A 72 8.26 10.36 -0.25
N VAL A 73 7.01 10.71 0.04
CA VAL A 73 6.00 9.77 0.55
C VAL A 73 5.78 8.57 -0.38
N LEU A 74 5.66 8.83 -1.68
CA LEU A 74 5.51 7.76 -2.68
C LEU A 74 6.71 6.82 -2.67
N THR A 75 7.92 7.36 -2.60
CA THR A 75 9.17 6.60 -2.69
C THR A 75 9.43 5.77 -1.43
N GLU A 76 9.23 6.38 -0.27
CA GLU A 76 9.65 5.80 1.02
C GLU A 76 8.56 4.96 1.70
N VAL A 77 7.28 5.18 1.35
CA VAL A 77 6.15 4.53 2.04
C VAL A 77 5.20 3.85 1.07
N LEU A 78 4.55 4.62 0.19
CA LEU A 78 3.35 4.12 -0.48
C LEU A 78 3.64 3.09 -1.57
N ILE A 79 4.65 3.34 -2.41
CA ILE A 79 5.04 2.36 -3.44
C ILE A 79 5.57 1.07 -2.80
N PRO A 80 6.54 1.11 -1.85
CA PRO A 80 6.97 -0.09 -1.15
C PRO A 80 5.81 -0.84 -0.47
N ARG A 81 4.90 -0.13 0.20
CA ARG A 81 3.75 -0.75 0.85
C ARG A 81 2.78 -1.41 -0.13
N ALA A 82 2.40 -0.70 -1.20
CA ALA A 82 1.53 -1.28 -2.23
C ALA A 82 2.15 -2.55 -2.81
N ARG A 83 3.46 -2.52 -3.07
CA ARG A 83 4.16 -3.68 -3.59
C ARG A 83 4.27 -4.83 -2.60
N SER A 84 4.52 -4.54 -1.32
CA SER A 84 4.56 -5.58 -0.28
C SER A 84 3.20 -6.24 -0.10
N ARG A 85 2.10 -5.46 -0.16
CA ARG A 85 0.73 -6.00 -0.14
C ARG A 85 0.49 -6.97 -1.30
N MET A 86 0.85 -6.57 -2.51
CA MET A 86 0.67 -7.40 -3.70
C MET A 86 1.48 -8.71 -3.60
N LEU A 87 2.74 -8.63 -3.20
CA LEU A 87 3.67 -9.79 -3.21
C LEU A 87 3.41 -10.77 -2.07
N HIS A 88 2.89 -10.27 -0.95
CA HIS A 88 2.81 -11.01 0.31
C HIS A 88 1.41 -10.95 0.93
N ALA A 89 0.36 -11.00 0.10
CA ALA A 89 -1.02 -10.85 0.55
C ALA A 89 -1.41 -11.88 1.62
N ALA A 90 -1.01 -13.14 1.45
CA ALA A 90 -1.33 -14.20 2.42
C ALA A 90 -0.57 -14.01 3.75
N GLU A 91 0.71 -13.65 3.68
CA GLU A 91 1.55 -13.39 4.85
C GLU A 91 1.07 -12.15 5.61
N ARG A 92 0.55 -11.14 4.89
CA ARG A 92 -0.04 -9.93 5.44
C ARG A 92 -1.29 -10.25 6.27
N GLU A 93 -2.22 -11.04 5.73
CA GLU A 93 -3.40 -11.48 6.48
C GLU A 93 -3.00 -12.24 7.75
N ALA A 94 -2.03 -13.16 7.64
CA ALA A 94 -1.51 -13.86 8.81
C ALA A 94 -0.81 -12.91 9.82
N ALA A 95 -0.17 -11.84 9.36
CA ALA A 95 0.45 -10.84 10.24
C ALA A 95 -0.60 -10.00 10.97
N LEU A 96 -1.74 -9.67 10.33
CA LEU A 96 -2.85 -9.00 10.99
C LEU A 96 -3.44 -9.87 12.12
N GLU A 97 -3.60 -11.18 11.90
CA GLU A 97 -4.04 -12.11 12.95
C GLU A 97 -3.04 -12.19 14.11
N ARG A 98 -1.74 -12.26 13.81
CA ARG A 98 -0.68 -12.23 14.84
C ARG A 98 -0.68 -10.91 15.61
N LEU A 99 -0.88 -9.79 14.92
CA LEU A 99 -0.91 -8.45 15.52
C LEU A 99 -2.06 -8.35 16.52
N ASP A 100 -3.27 -8.75 16.12
CA ASP A 100 -4.46 -8.75 17.00
C ASP A 100 -4.26 -9.66 18.22
N ALA A 101 -3.75 -10.88 18.03
CA ALA A 101 -3.46 -11.80 19.13
C ALA A 101 -2.42 -11.23 20.10
N ARG A 102 -1.35 -10.63 19.58
CA ARG A 102 -0.28 -10.02 20.39
C ARG A 102 -0.78 -8.78 21.12
N TRP A 103 -1.56 -7.92 20.46
CA TRP A 103 -2.18 -6.75 21.09
C TRP A 103 -3.06 -7.15 22.28
N LYS A 104 -3.92 -8.16 22.10
CA LYS A 104 -4.75 -8.70 23.20
C LYS A 104 -3.90 -9.17 24.38
N ALA A 105 -2.78 -9.86 24.12
CA ALA A 105 -1.88 -10.34 25.17
C ALA A 105 -1.16 -9.18 25.89
N VAL A 106 -0.69 -8.16 25.14
CA VAL A 106 -0.03 -6.99 25.72
C VAL A 106 -0.99 -6.17 26.58
N VAL A 107 -2.21 -5.91 26.10
CA VAL A 107 -3.23 -5.17 26.87
C VAL A 107 -3.68 -5.94 28.10
N ALA A 108 -3.72 -7.28 28.05
CA ALA A 108 -3.99 -8.13 29.20
C ALA A 108 -2.80 -8.25 30.18
N GLY A 109 -1.63 -7.70 29.86
CA GLY A 109 -0.41 -7.82 30.66
C GLY A 109 0.21 -9.22 30.65
N SER A 110 -0.14 -10.06 29.69
CA SER A 110 0.40 -11.42 29.53
C SER A 110 1.54 -11.52 28.51
N ALA A 111 1.84 -10.42 27.81
CA ALA A 111 2.99 -10.29 26.92
C ALA A 111 3.59 -8.87 26.99
N GLU A 112 4.85 -8.74 26.62
CA GLU A 112 5.53 -7.46 26.44
C GLU A 112 5.35 -6.95 24.99
N PRO A 113 5.41 -5.63 24.75
CA PRO A 113 5.46 -5.09 23.39
C PRO A 113 6.71 -5.54 22.64
N SER A 114 6.68 -5.52 21.30
CA SER A 114 7.81 -5.92 20.45
C SER A 114 9.03 -5.00 20.64
N ALA A 115 8.80 -3.70 20.84
CA ALA A 115 9.86 -2.72 21.07
C ALA A 115 9.36 -1.53 21.90
N VAL A 116 10.29 -0.77 22.46
CA VAL A 116 10.01 0.49 23.16
C VAL A 116 10.94 1.59 22.64
N PRO A 117 10.77 2.04 21.38
CA PRO A 117 11.68 3.01 20.79
C PRO A 117 11.42 4.43 21.34
N VAL A 118 12.48 5.24 21.33
CA VAL A 118 12.44 6.68 21.63
C VAL A 118 13.05 7.42 20.45
N GLY A 119 12.33 8.40 19.91
CA GLY A 119 12.88 9.27 18.87
C GLY A 119 11.85 10.05 18.07
N ASN A 120 12.33 10.70 17.02
CA ASN A 120 11.51 11.48 16.10
C ASN A 120 11.15 10.67 14.83
N TRP A 121 10.50 11.30 13.86
CA TRP A 121 10.12 10.72 12.57
C TRP A 121 11.24 9.95 11.84
N SER A 122 12.51 10.34 12.00
CA SER A 122 13.66 9.68 11.38
C SER A 122 14.13 8.44 12.14
N THR A 123 13.89 8.39 13.45
CA THR A 123 14.34 7.30 14.34
C THR A 123 13.28 6.21 14.47
N ILE A 124 12.02 6.58 14.71
CA ILE A 124 10.92 5.61 14.88
C ILE A 124 10.19 5.30 13.57
N GLY A 125 10.56 5.98 12.49
CA GLY A 125 9.96 5.88 11.17
C GLY A 125 8.75 6.80 10.99
N MET A 126 8.57 7.32 9.77
CA MET A 126 7.53 8.30 9.45
C MET A 126 6.11 7.76 9.71
N VAL A 127 5.84 6.50 9.35
CA VAL A 127 4.50 5.90 9.52
C VAL A 127 4.12 5.82 11.01
N THR A 128 5.04 5.33 11.85
CA THR A 128 4.83 5.23 13.30
C THR A 128 4.69 6.61 13.93
N TRP A 129 5.56 7.55 13.55
CA TRP A 129 5.50 8.93 14.05
C TRP A 129 4.16 9.58 13.72
N LEU A 130 3.67 9.46 12.49
CA LEU A 130 2.36 9.99 12.10
C LEU A 130 1.22 9.37 12.88
N ALA A 131 1.20 8.05 13.04
CA ALA A 131 0.15 7.37 13.80
C ALA A 131 0.09 7.85 15.26
N LEU A 132 1.23 8.24 15.84
CA LEU A 132 1.34 8.72 17.22
C LEU A 132 1.02 10.21 17.39
N ARG A 133 1.11 11.04 16.34
CA ARG A 133 0.90 12.50 16.46
C ARG A 133 -0.50 12.86 16.96
N ASP A 134 -1.50 12.11 16.52
CA ASP A 134 -2.90 12.34 16.89
C ASP A 134 -3.35 11.52 18.10
N CYS A 135 -2.43 10.72 18.67
CA CYS A 135 -2.70 9.81 19.78
C CYS A 135 -2.44 10.51 21.12
N ALA A 136 -3.33 10.34 22.11
CA ALA A 136 -3.08 10.86 23.44
C ALA A 136 -2.08 9.97 24.21
N VAL A 137 -1.40 10.55 25.20
CA VAL A 137 -0.48 9.79 26.06
C VAL A 137 -1.25 8.68 26.79
N GLY A 138 -0.76 7.45 26.67
CA GLY A 138 -1.37 6.23 27.20
C GLY A 138 -2.33 5.54 26.24
N GLU A 139 -2.70 6.17 25.12
CA GLU A 139 -3.57 5.55 24.13
C GLU A 139 -2.80 4.71 23.11
N TRP A 140 -3.47 3.69 22.59
CA TRP A 140 -3.00 2.90 21.47
C TRP A 140 -3.55 3.46 20.17
N THR A 141 -2.74 3.46 19.12
CA THR A 141 -3.16 3.80 17.76
C THR A 141 -4.10 2.72 17.21
N GLU A 142 -4.85 3.08 16.17
CA GLU A 142 -5.40 2.07 15.26
C GLU A 142 -4.27 1.27 14.59
N VAL A 143 -4.63 0.16 13.96
CA VAL A 143 -3.69 -0.63 13.15
C VAL A 143 -3.24 0.21 11.96
N PHE A 144 -1.93 0.39 11.83
CA PHE A 144 -1.33 1.05 10.68
C PHE A 144 -0.37 0.09 9.97
N GLU A 145 -0.06 0.40 8.73
CA GLU A 145 0.73 -0.46 7.86
C GLU A 145 1.86 0.33 7.22
N GLY A 146 3.08 -0.17 7.35
CA GLY A 146 4.26 0.32 6.65
C GLY A 146 4.67 -0.61 5.50
N PRO A 147 5.84 -0.38 4.89
CA PRO A 147 6.42 -1.31 3.94
C PRO A 147 6.70 -2.68 4.57
N GLY A 148 5.92 -3.71 4.21
CA GLY A 148 6.17 -5.09 4.63
C GLY A 148 5.78 -5.46 6.06
N ALA A 149 5.07 -4.59 6.78
CA ALA A 149 4.69 -4.83 8.17
C ALA A 149 3.40 -4.11 8.58
N VAL A 150 2.71 -4.70 9.56
CA VAL A 150 1.56 -4.11 10.24
C VAL A 150 1.90 -3.87 11.71
N ALA A 151 1.35 -2.81 12.28
CA ALA A 151 1.71 -2.40 13.64
C ALA A 151 0.60 -1.65 14.37
N GLN A 152 0.74 -1.61 15.69
CA GLN A 152 0.06 -0.68 16.59
C GLN A 152 1.09 -0.12 17.56
N ALA A 153 0.94 1.15 17.93
CA ALA A 153 1.82 1.80 18.88
C ALA A 153 1.02 2.39 20.04
N GLN A 154 1.60 2.43 21.23
CA GLN A 154 1.07 3.19 22.37
C GLN A 154 1.97 4.38 22.61
N LEU A 155 1.42 5.59 22.67
CA LEU A 155 2.21 6.76 23.06
C LEU A 155 2.49 6.69 24.58
N VAL A 156 3.76 6.63 24.97
CA VAL A 156 4.16 6.59 26.39
C VAL A 156 4.46 7.99 26.89
N SER A 157 5.23 8.76 26.12
CA SER A 157 5.54 10.14 26.42
C SER A 157 5.79 10.93 25.15
N ARG A 158 5.55 12.24 25.22
CA ARG A 158 5.84 13.21 24.16
C ARG A 158 6.76 14.28 24.73
N ASP A 159 7.87 14.51 24.05
CA ASP A 159 8.82 15.57 24.34
C ASP A 159 9.04 16.43 23.08
N GLY A 160 9.56 17.64 23.27
CA GLY A 160 9.68 18.67 22.26
C GLY A 160 8.54 19.70 22.30
N ASP A 161 8.77 20.84 21.64
CA ASP A 161 7.75 21.88 21.44
C ASP A 161 6.68 21.39 20.45
N GLU A 162 5.60 22.17 20.25
CA GLU A 162 4.58 21.97 19.20
C GLU A 162 5.14 21.99 17.74
N VAL A 163 6.46 22.02 17.58
CA VAL A 163 7.14 22.04 16.29
C VAL A 163 7.43 20.61 15.85
N ALA A 164 6.76 20.14 14.80
CA ALA A 164 6.88 18.77 14.28
C ALA A 164 8.32 18.25 14.09
N SER A 165 9.24 19.11 13.63
CA SER A 165 10.65 18.72 13.42
C SER A 165 11.40 18.39 14.72
N ARG A 166 10.87 18.78 15.88
CA ARG A 166 11.45 18.56 17.22
C ARG A 166 10.66 17.58 18.08
N GLU A 167 9.52 17.09 17.59
CA GLU A 167 8.72 16.11 18.32
C GLU A 167 9.50 14.81 18.50
N VAL A 168 9.62 14.38 19.75
CA VAL A 168 10.23 13.12 20.16
C VAL A 168 9.17 12.31 20.91
N PHE A 169 8.94 11.08 20.46
CA PHE A 169 8.01 10.16 21.11
C PHE A 169 8.78 9.01 21.74
N GLU A 170 8.40 8.67 22.96
CA GLU A 170 8.59 7.33 23.50
C GLU A 170 7.31 6.55 23.26
N CYS A 171 7.40 5.37 22.67
CA CYS A 171 6.23 4.54 22.42
C CYS A 171 6.49 3.07 22.71
N ARG A 172 5.43 2.31 22.94
CA ARG A 172 5.45 0.84 22.91
C ARG A 172 4.94 0.40 21.57
N LEU A 173 5.69 -0.43 20.86
CA LEU A 173 5.37 -0.86 19.52
C LEU A 173 5.06 -2.36 19.52
N ILE A 174 3.92 -2.73 18.94
CA ILE A 174 3.63 -4.09 18.53
C ILE A 174 3.77 -4.12 17.01
N TRP A 175 4.70 -4.93 16.52
CA TRP A 175 5.11 -4.96 15.13
C TRP A 175 5.16 -6.39 14.63
N GLU A 176 4.46 -6.66 13.53
CA GLU A 176 4.43 -7.95 12.85
C GLU A 176 4.84 -7.77 11.39
N GLU A 177 6.01 -8.30 11.05
CA GLU A 177 6.49 -8.33 9.67
C GLU A 177 5.77 -9.43 8.89
N TYR A 178 5.44 -9.10 7.65
CA TYR A 178 4.98 -10.05 6.65
C TYR A 178 5.89 -10.10 5.41
N ALA A 179 6.77 -9.11 5.23
CA ALA A 179 7.83 -9.11 4.24
C ALA A 179 9.16 -8.66 4.87
N PRO A 180 9.86 -9.55 5.60
CA PRO A 180 11.11 -9.19 6.29
C PRO A 180 12.18 -8.71 5.32
N GLY A 181 12.83 -7.59 5.65
CA GLY A 181 13.89 -6.98 4.82
C GLY A 181 13.38 -6.27 3.56
N PHE A 182 12.06 -6.21 3.34
CA PHE A 182 11.48 -5.68 2.11
C PHE A 182 11.87 -4.23 1.86
N SER A 183 12.00 -3.39 2.90
CA SER A 183 12.42 -1.99 2.79
C SER A 183 13.80 -1.78 2.15
N THR A 184 14.62 -2.83 2.07
CA THR A 184 15.96 -2.81 1.44
C THR A 184 16.02 -3.61 0.14
N ASP A 185 14.92 -4.27 -0.24
CA ASP A 185 14.87 -5.14 -1.40
C ASP A 185 14.77 -4.32 -2.69
N PRO A 186 15.73 -4.45 -3.64
CA PRO A 186 15.61 -3.83 -4.96
C PRO A 186 14.33 -4.21 -5.70
N ALA A 187 13.71 -5.36 -5.37
CA ALA A 187 12.43 -5.81 -5.91
C ALA A 187 11.27 -4.86 -5.57
N ILE A 188 11.40 -3.97 -4.56
CA ILE A 188 10.47 -2.84 -4.32
C ILE A 188 10.22 -2.04 -5.60
N PHE A 189 11.24 -1.94 -6.43
CA PHE A 189 11.21 -1.13 -7.63
C PHE A 189 11.10 -1.97 -8.91
N GLY A 190 10.86 -3.28 -8.80
CA GLY A 190 10.34 -4.05 -9.94
C GLY A 190 8.89 -3.64 -10.21
N GLY A 191 8.27 -4.15 -11.28
CA GLY A 191 6.82 -4.08 -11.54
C GLY A 191 6.31 -2.90 -12.35
N LYS A 192 4.98 -2.74 -12.38
CA LYS A 192 4.29 -1.78 -13.25
C LYS A 192 3.52 -0.76 -12.42
N LEU A 193 3.93 0.50 -12.56
CA LEU A 193 3.20 1.66 -12.04
C LEU A 193 2.39 2.31 -13.16
N GLU A 194 1.10 2.48 -12.96
CA GLU A 194 0.20 3.17 -13.89
C GLU A 194 -0.32 4.46 -13.25
N VAL A 195 -0.43 5.54 -14.04
CA VAL A 195 -1.12 6.77 -13.63
C VAL A 195 -2.54 6.70 -14.16
N VAL A 196 -3.52 6.66 -13.26
CA VAL A 196 -4.95 6.48 -13.60
C VAL A 196 -5.80 7.71 -13.30
N ALA A 197 -5.26 8.72 -12.63
CA ALA A 197 -5.95 9.97 -12.34
C ALA A 197 -6.43 10.70 -13.60
N ASP A 198 -7.57 11.40 -13.50
CA ASP A 198 -8.08 12.27 -14.56
C ASP A 198 -7.13 13.43 -14.89
N ASP A 199 -6.44 13.95 -13.87
CA ASP A 199 -5.39 14.98 -13.98
C ASP A 199 -3.99 14.37 -14.04
N ALA A 200 -3.81 13.32 -14.85
CA ALA A 200 -2.57 12.54 -14.94
C ALA A 200 -1.28 13.38 -15.12
N GLU A 201 -1.34 14.55 -15.74
CA GLU A 201 -0.18 15.45 -15.89
C GLU A 201 0.34 15.97 -14.55
N THR A 202 -0.55 16.42 -13.66
CA THR A 202 -0.19 16.89 -12.31
C THR A 202 0.54 15.81 -11.52
N TRP A 203 0.06 14.57 -11.61
CA TRP A 203 0.61 13.45 -10.86
C TRP A 203 1.90 12.90 -11.48
N ARG A 204 2.09 13.02 -12.80
CA ARG A 204 3.37 12.70 -13.43
C ARG A 204 4.51 13.54 -12.85
N ASP A 205 4.31 14.82 -12.59
CA ASP A 205 5.35 15.68 -12.00
C ASP A 205 5.77 15.26 -10.60
N VAL A 206 4.92 14.49 -9.89
CA VAL A 206 5.18 14.01 -8.54
C VAL A 206 5.88 12.65 -8.54
N LEU A 207 5.81 11.89 -9.64
CA LEU A 207 6.41 10.56 -9.71
C LEU A 207 7.92 10.58 -9.46
N PRO A 208 8.48 9.55 -8.81
CA PRO A 208 9.93 9.39 -8.72
C PRO A 208 10.54 9.20 -10.11
N THR A 209 11.70 9.82 -10.35
CA THR A 209 12.36 9.86 -11.67
C THR A 209 12.53 8.48 -12.32
N ARG A 210 12.79 7.44 -11.53
CA ARG A 210 12.90 6.06 -12.04
C ARG A 210 11.64 5.61 -12.79
N TRP A 211 10.46 5.84 -12.22
CA TRP A 211 9.18 5.43 -12.79
C TRP A 211 8.77 6.28 -14.00
N LEU A 212 9.19 7.54 -14.03
CA LEU A 212 8.99 8.40 -15.19
C LEU A 212 9.65 7.83 -16.46
N TYR A 213 10.88 7.34 -16.34
CA TYR A 213 11.58 6.75 -17.50
C TYR A 213 10.90 5.48 -18.02
N GLU A 214 10.33 4.65 -17.16
CA GLU A 214 9.60 3.44 -17.57
C GLU A 214 8.30 3.79 -18.31
N LEU A 215 7.59 4.82 -17.84
CA LEU A 215 6.37 5.33 -18.48
C LEU A 215 6.63 6.01 -19.84
N GLU A 216 7.78 6.65 -20.00
CA GLU A 216 8.16 7.31 -21.27
C GLU A 216 8.80 6.33 -22.27
N GLY A 217 9.62 5.39 -21.77
CA GLY A 217 10.30 4.39 -22.58
C GLY A 217 9.34 3.37 -23.21
N SER A 218 8.19 3.12 -22.58
CA SER A 218 7.12 2.26 -23.10
C SER A 218 6.28 2.90 -24.23
N LYS A 219 6.51 4.18 -24.57
CA LYS A 219 5.83 4.89 -25.68
C LYS A 219 6.56 4.81 -27.03
N ARG A 220 7.65 4.05 -27.15
CA ARG A 220 8.39 3.83 -28.41
C ARG A 220 8.07 2.46 -29.00
#